data_AF-A0A942JTF2-F1
#
_entry.id   AF-A0A942JTF2-F1
#
_cell.length_a   1.000
_cell.length_b   1.000
_cell.length_c   1.000
_cell.angle_alpha   90.00
_cell.angle_beta   90.00
_cell.angle_gamma   90.00
#
_symmetry.space_group_name_H-M   'P 1'
#
loop_
_entity.id
_entity.type
_entity.pdbx_description
1 polymer ?
#
loop_
_entity_poly.entity_id
_entity_poly.type
_entity_poly.pdbx_seq_one_letter_code
_entity_poly.pdbx_strand_id
1 'polypeptide(L)'
;MVTAVSGLSTIRTYFNADTRYLFQVLVCSTSNVEATIALDLLSKTVPERAIVSAVNLREAIRAVPATPFRMAVDEETLVRAGGMRRDLAMFKRETPDSYVVAVTTAGNLVLDLVIKYENEKRFWTPVPAKHDLCDPGIVQHLIMSEHLFATVLEIIRAMGVVHNPTLHLSLDDWHLEYARESITYVDDMF
;
A
#
# COMPACT_ATOMS: atom_id res chain seq x y z
N MET A 1 9.32 3.18 -11.14
CA MET A 1 8.07 2.99 -10.37
C MET A 1 6.97 2.20 -11.11
N VAL A 2 7.25 1.63 -12.29
CA VAL A 2 6.38 0.66 -13.00
C VAL A 2 6.50 -0.75 -12.38
N THR A 3 7.59 -1.01 -11.65
CA THR A 3 7.97 -2.32 -11.12
C THR A 3 7.03 -2.88 -10.04
N ALA A 4 6.63 -2.08 -9.03
CA ALA A 4 5.71 -2.54 -7.98
C ALA A 4 4.31 -2.88 -8.53
N VAL A 5 3.81 -2.09 -9.50
CA VAL A 5 2.53 -2.36 -10.18
C VAL A 5 2.63 -3.59 -11.08
N SER A 6 3.76 -3.79 -11.77
CA SER A 6 3.97 -4.98 -12.62
C SER A 6 4.05 -6.30 -11.84
N GLY A 7 4.48 -6.25 -10.57
CA GLY A 7 4.61 -7.42 -9.70
C GLY A 7 3.29 -7.95 -9.15
N LEU A 8 2.20 -7.17 -9.19
CA LEU A 8 0.90 -7.56 -8.63
C LEU A 8 0.33 -8.84 -9.26
N SER A 9 0.55 -9.01 -10.57
CA SER A 9 0.16 -10.23 -11.30
C SER A 9 0.82 -11.48 -10.74
N THR A 10 2.07 -11.39 -10.29
CA THR A 10 2.85 -12.50 -9.72
C THR A 10 2.35 -12.85 -8.32
N ILE A 11 1.96 -11.85 -7.53
CA ILE A 11 1.35 -12.06 -6.20
C ILE A 11 -0.03 -12.73 -6.35
N ARG A 12 -0.84 -12.24 -7.31
CA ARG A 12 -2.23 -12.68 -7.53
C ARG A 12 -2.36 -14.19 -7.71
N THR A 13 -1.43 -14.84 -8.40
CA THR A 13 -1.40 -16.29 -8.59
C THR A 13 -1.36 -17.08 -7.28
N TYR A 14 -0.71 -16.52 -6.26
CA TYR A 14 -0.52 -17.16 -4.96
C TYR A 14 -1.42 -16.59 -3.87
N PHE A 15 -2.22 -15.55 -4.15
CA PHE A 15 -3.10 -14.89 -3.19
C PHE A 15 -4.46 -15.61 -3.09
N ASN A 16 -4.48 -16.73 -2.36
CA ASN A 16 -5.65 -17.59 -2.21
C ASN A 16 -6.09 -17.66 -0.73
N ALA A 17 -7.11 -18.46 -0.41
CA ALA A 17 -7.66 -18.53 0.95
C ALA A 17 -6.63 -18.90 2.03
N ASP A 18 -5.63 -19.73 1.69
CA ASP A 18 -4.66 -20.27 2.63
C ASP A 18 -3.51 -19.29 2.92
N THR A 19 -3.15 -18.47 1.93
CA THR A 19 -2.00 -17.55 1.98
C THR A 19 -2.39 -16.09 2.17
N ARG A 20 -3.67 -15.74 1.92
CA ARG A 20 -4.18 -14.36 1.93
C ARG A 20 -3.82 -13.61 3.21
N TYR A 21 -4.03 -14.25 4.36
CA TYR A 21 -3.75 -13.62 5.64
C TYR A 21 -2.25 -13.29 5.79
N LEU A 22 -1.37 -14.21 5.41
CA LEU A 22 0.07 -13.99 5.48
C LEU A 22 0.52 -12.87 4.53
N PHE A 23 -0.03 -12.80 3.32
CA PHE A 23 0.24 -11.67 2.41
C PHE A 23 -0.25 -10.34 2.99
N GLN A 24 -1.43 -10.32 3.63
CA GLN A 24 -1.93 -9.12 4.29
C GLN A 24 -1.00 -8.67 5.42
N VAL A 25 -0.54 -9.60 6.28
CA VAL A 25 0.40 -9.28 7.36
C VAL A 25 1.73 -8.78 6.80
N LEU A 26 2.29 -9.45 5.79
CA LEU A 26 3.55 -9.05 5.15
C LEU A 26 3.46 -7.62 4.58
N VAL A 27 2.35 -7.31 3.90
CA VAL A 27 2.19 -6.05 3.17
C VAL A 27 1.74 -4.89 4.07
N CYS A 28 0.92 -5.16 5.10
CA CYS A 28 0.36 -4.12 5.95
C CYS A 28 1.10 -3.91 7.26
N SER A 29 1.81 -4.90 7.82
CA SER A 29 2.31 -4.74 9.18
C SER A 29 3.36 -3.63 9.29
N THR A 30 3.16 -2.75 10.27
CA THR A 30 4.16 -1.77 10.71
C THR A 30 5.35 -2.45 11.41
N SER A 31 5.16 -3.64 11.97
CA SER A 31 6.19 -4.43 12.63
C SER A 31 7.01 -5.22 11.61
N ASN A 32 8.31 -4.95 11.56
CA ASN A 32 9.22 -5.71 10.70
C ASN A 32 9.37 -7.16 11.17
N VAL A 33 9.14 -7.45 12.45
CA VAL A 33 9.15 -8.82 13.00
C VAL A 33 7.95 -9.60 12.46
N GLU A 34 6.75 -9.04 12.53
CA GLU A 34 5.53 -9.70 12.00
C GLU A 34 5.63 -9.92 10.49
N ALA A 35 6.13 -8.91 9.77
CA ALA A 35 6.37 -9.02 8.33
C ALA A 35 7.39 -10.13 8.02
N THR A 36 8.48 -10.24 8.80
CA THR A 36 9.49 -11.30 8.64
C THR A 36 8.92 -12.69 8.93
N ILE A 37 8.14 -12.84 10.00
CA ILE A 37 7.46 -14.11 10.30
C ILE A 37 6.52 -14.51 9.17
N ALA A 38 5.73 -13.56 8.65
CA ALA A 38 4.83 -13.83 7.53
C ALA A 38 5.60 -14.23 6.26
N LEU A 39 6.72 -13.56 5.97
CA LEU A 39 7.62 -13.90 4.87
C LEU A 39 8.16 -15.33 5.01
N ASP A 40 8.67 -15.71 6.18
CA ASP A 40 9.22 -17.04 6.46
C ASP A 40 8.16 -18.15 6.37
N LEU A 41 6.91 -17.85 6.69
CA LEU A 41 5.80 -18.78 6.51
C LEU A 41 5.39 -18.91 5.04
N LEU A 42 5.38 -17.80 4.29
CA LEU A 42 5.09 -17.79 2.86
C LEU A 42 6.17 -18.50 2.04
N SER A 43 7.45 -18.36 2.41
CA SER A 43 8.58 -18.97 1.68
C SER A 43 8.53 -20.50 1.63
N LYS A 44 7.76 -21.13 2.53
CA LYS A 44 7.53 -22.58 2.54
C LYS A 44 6.65 -23.07 1.41
N THR A 45 5.79 -22.21 0.84
CA THR A 45 4.74 -22.61 -0.11
C THR A 45 4.64 -21.71 -1.35
N VAL A 46 5.26 -20.53 -1.31
CA VAL A 46 5.20 -19.52 -2.37
C VAL A 46 6.59 -19.29 -2.97
N PRO A 47 6.73 -19.19 -4.30
CA PRO A 47 8.02 -18.89 -4.92
C PRO A 47 8.57 -17.52 -4.53
N GLU A 48 9.88 -17.45 -4.37
CA GLU A 48 10.62 -16.25 -3.98
C GLU A 48 10.21 -15.00 -4.77
N ARG A 49 10.08 -15.11 -6.10
CA ARG A 49 9.71 -14.00 -6.98
C ARG A 49 8.38 -13.33 -6.57
N ALA A 50 7.40 -14.10 -6.13
CA ALA A 50 6.12 -13.56 -5.67
C ALA A 50 6.26 -12.85 -4.31
N ILE A 51 7.09 -13.39 -3.43
CA ILE A 51 7.38 -12.81 -2.11
C ILE A 51 8.16 -11.50 -2.27
N VAL A 52 9.19 -11.45 -3.11
CA VAL A 52 9.92 -10.21 -3.46
C VAL A 52 8.97 -9.15 -4.03
N SER A 53 7.99 -9.56 -4.84
CA SER A 53 6.96 -8.64 -5.36
C SER A 53 6.07 -8.10 -4.23
N ALA A 54 5.69 -8.94 -3.26
CA ALA A 54 4.89 -8.52 -2.10
C ALA A 54 5.67 -7.60 -1.14
N VAL A 55 6.95 -7.88 -0.92
CA VAL A 55 7.87 -7.02 -0.17
C VAL A 55 8.00 -5.64 -0.84
N ASN A 56 8.19 -5.61 -2.16
CA ASN A 56 8.24 -4.34 -2.89
C ASN A 56 6.91 -3.58 -2.87
N LEU A 57 5.77 -4.29 -2.82
CA LEU A 57 4.46 -3.66 -2.60
C LEU A 57 4.37 -3.05 -1.20
N ARG A 58 4.86 -3.74 -0.17
CA ARG A 58 4.93 -3.22 1.20
C ARG A 58 5.70 -1.90 1.23
N GLU A 59 6.89 -1.85 0.65
CA GLU A 59 7.70 -0.62 0.65
C GLU A 59 7.02 0.50 -0.16
N ALA A 60 6.34 0.15 -1.24
CA ALA A 60 5.54 1.11 -2.00
C ALA A 60 4.36 1.67 -1.18
N ILE A 61 3.69 0.86 -0.36
CA ILE A 61 2.64 1.31 0.57
C ILE A 61 3.24 2.14 1.70
N ARG A 62 4.38 1.71 2.26
CA ARG A 62 5.10 2.42 3.33
C ARG A 62 5.57 3.81 2.90
N ALA A 63 5.89 3.99 1.62
CA ALA A 63 6.26 5.27 1.04
C ALA A 63 5.06 6.20 0.77
N VAL A 64 3.82 5.73 0.92
CA VAL A 64 2.63 6.60 0.92
C VAL A 64 2.61 7.36 2.25
N PRO A 65 2.44 8.70 2.24
CA PRO A 65 2.37 9.46 3.47
C PRO A 65 1.21 8.99 4.35
N ALA A 66 1.50 8.82 5.65
CA ALA A 66 0.46 8.56 6.64
C ALA A 66 -0.51 9.75 6.71
N THR A 67 -1.79 9.45 6.67
CA THR A 67 -2.86 10.44 6.75
C THR A 67 -3.17 10.78 8.22
N PRO A 68 -3.43 12.06 8.55
CA PRO A 68 -3.50 13.20 7.63
C PRO A 68 -2.12 13.74 7.23
N PHE A 69 -1.99 14.25 6.00
CA PHE A 69 -0.75 14.88 5.49
C PHE A 69 -1.03 16.13 4.66
N ARG A 70 -0.04 17.02 4.52
CA ARG A 70 -0.17 18.24 3.69
C ARG A 70 0.15 17.95 2.23
N MET A 71 -0.69 18.43 1.32
CA MET A 71 -0.36 18.52 -0.10
C MET A 71 0.38 19.82 -0.41
N ALA A 72 1.27 19.77 -1.42
CA ALA A 72 2.06 20.91 -1.88
C ALA A 72 1.38 21.73 -2.99
N VAL A 73 0.16 21.34 -3.36
CA VAL A 73 -0.63 21.95 -4.44
C VAL A 73 -1.99 22.43 -3.90
N ASP A 74 -2.66 23.28 -4.67
CA ASP A 74 -4.06 23.63 -4.44
C ASP A 74 -5.03 22.59 -5.01
N GLU A 75 -6.31 22.70 -4.63
CA GLU A 75 -7.38 21.79 -5.07
C GLU A 75 -7.58 21.81 -6.60
N GLU A 76 -7.40 22.96 -7.26
CA GLU A 76 -7.55 23.09 -8.71
C GLU A 76 -6.46 22.33 -9.47
N THR A 77 -5.22 22.44 -9.00
CA THR A 77 -4.08 21.70 -9.51
C THR A 77 -4.27 20.21 -9.29
N LEU A 78 -4.79 19.81 -8.12
CA LEU A 78 -5.10 18.40 -7.83
C LEU A 78 -6.17 17.84 -8.78
N VAL A 79 -7.24 18.60 -9.06
CA VAL A 79 -8.28 18.24 -10.05
C VAL A 79 -7.68 18.05 -11.43
N ARG A 80 -6.88 19.02 -11.89
CA ARG A 80 -6.31 19.02 -13.25
C ARG A 80 -5.23 17.95 -13.43
N ALA A 81 -4.25 17.88 -12.53
CA ALA A 81 -3.10 16.99 -12.64
C ALA A 81 -3.44 15.56 -12.20
N GLY A 82 -4.30 15.40 -11.20
CA GLY A 82 -4.74 14.10 -10.70
C GLY A 82 -5.86 13.47 -11.50
N GLY A 83 -6.49 14.22 -12.43
CA GLY A 83 -7.66 13.75 -13.19
C GLY A 83 -8.88 13.52 -12.31
N MET A 84 -9.01 14.28 -11.22
CA MET A 84 -10.04 14.09 -10.22
C MET A 84 -11.25 15.01 -10.46
N ARG A 85 -12.44 14.55 -10.10
CA ARG A 85 -13.67 15.34 -10.09
C ARG A 85 -14.03 15.69 -8.66
N ARG A 86 -14.43 16.93 -8.42
CA ARG A 86 -14.95 17.35 -7.12
C ARG A 86 -16.39 16.84 -6.96
N ASP A 87 -16.64 16.17 -5.85
CA ASP A 87 -17.96 15.71 -5.42
C ASP A 87 -18.14 16.06 -3.94
N LEU A 88 -18.93 17.12 -3.69
CA LEU A 88 -19.12 17.73 -2.38
C LEU A 88 -17.78 18.10 -1.71
N ALA A 89 -17.42 17.38 -0.65
CA ALA A 89 -16.20 17.56 0.14
C ALA A 89 -15.11 16.53 -0.21
N MET A 90 -15.25 15.82 -1.33
CA MET A 90 -14.29 14.80 -1.78
C MET A 90 -13.83 15.09 -3.21
N PHE A 91 -12.61 14.67 -3.52
CA PHE A 91 -12.12 14.59 -4.89
C PHE A 91 -12.04 13.13 -5.29
N LYS A 92 -12.60 12.77 -6.44
CA LYS A 92 -12.77 11.38 -6.84
C LYS A 92 -12.18 11.14 -8.22
N ARG A 93 -11.55 9.98 -8.41
CA ARG A 93 -11.15 9.47 -9.72
C ARG A 93 -11.55 8.01 -9.83
N GLU A 94 -12.15 7.67 -10.96
CA GLU A 94 -12.49 6.31 -11.31
C GLU A 94 -11.34 5.64 -12.06
N THR A 95 -11.12 4.36 -11.77
CA THR A 95 -10.20 3.50 -12.52
C THR A 95 -10.94 2.77 -13.64
N PRO A 96 -10.24 2.23 -14.65
CA PRO A 96 -10.86 1.43 -15.71
C PRO A 96 -11.61 0.19 -15.22
N ASP A 97 -11.22 -0.35 -14.08
CA ASP A 97 -11.83 -1.52 -13.43
C ASP A 97 -12.84 -1.14 -12.33
N SER A 98 -13.48 0.03 -12.46
CA SER A 98 -14.61 0.49 -11.63
C SER A 98 -14.31 0.75 -10.15
N TYR A 99 -13.04 0.85 -9.77
CA TYR A 99 -12.69 1.40 -8.47
C TYR A 99 -12.82 2.92 -8.48
N VAL A 100 -13.15 3.48 -7.32
CA VAL A 100 -13.10 4.92 -7.08
C VAL A 100 -12.03 5.18 -6.03
N VAL A 101 -11.01 5.94 -6.41
CA VAL A 101 -10.06 6.54 -5.46
C VAL A 101 -10.58 7.92 -5.11
N ALA A 102 -10.88 8.14 -3.84
CA ALA A 102 -11.37 9.40 -3.33
C ALA A 102 -10.42 9.99 -2.29
N VAL A 103 -10.32 11.31 -2.26
CA VAL A 103 -9.48 12.07 -1.34
C VAL A 103 -10.39 13.00 -0.55
N THR A 104 -10.28 12.99 0.78
CA THR A 104 -10.92 13.98 1.65
C THR A 104 -9.91 15.05 2.00
N THR A 105 -10.30 16.33 1.91
CA THR A 105 -9.40 17.45 2.20
C THR A 105 -10.05 18.48 3.12
N ALA A 106 -9.20 19.24 3.82
CA ALA A 106 -9.55 20.47 4.51
C ALA A 106 -8.49 21.53 4.16
N GLY A 107 -8.76 22.33 3.11
CA GLY A 107 -7.75 23.20 2.52
C GLY A 107 -6.64 22.38 1.87
N ASN A 108 -5.38 22.66 2.23
CA ASN A 108 -4.22 21.89 1.74
C ASN A 108 -3.89 20.65 2.58
N LEU A 109 -4.75 20.29 3.54
CA LEU A 109 -4.59 19.09 4.35
C LEU A 109 -5.40 17.95 3.74
N VAL A 110 -4.73 16.87 3.37
CA VAL A 110 -5.38 15.59 3.04
C VAL A 110 -5.72 14.89 4.35
N LEU A 111 -7.00 14.62 4.57
CA LEU A 111 -7.50 13.95 5.76
C LEU A 111 -7.40 12.43 5.59
N ASP A 112 -7.79 11.90 4.43
CA ASP A 112 -7.68 10.48 4.11
C ASP A 112 -7.75 10.19 2.60
N LEU A 113 -7.26 9.01 2.24
CA LEU A 113 -7.49 8.35 0.96
C LEU A 113 -8.56 7.28 1.16
N VAL A 114 -9.50 7.17 0.24
CA VAL A 114 -10.63 6.26 0.33
C VAL A 114 -10.72 5.45 -0.94
N ILE A 115 -10.73 4.13 -0.79
CA ILE A 115 -10.98 3.21 -1.89
C ILE A 115 -12.43 2.76 -1.81
N LYS A 116 -13.18 2.92 -2.90
CA LYS A 116 -14.52 2.38 -3.04
C LYS A 116 -14.57 1.42 -4.22
N TYR A 117 -15.19 0.28 -4.02
CA TYR A 117 -15.51 -0.70 -5.05
C TYR A 117 -16.91 -1.25 -4.79
N GLU A 118 -17.79 -1.18 -5.77
CA GLU A 118 -19.21 -1.51 -5.62
C GLU A 118 -19.84 -0.82 -4.38
N ASN A 119 -20.29 -1.60 -3.40
CA ASN A 119 -20.89 -1.12 -2.14
C ASN A 119 -19.90 -1.05 -0.98
N GLU A 120 -18.64 -1.45 -1.20
CA GLU A 120 -17.61 -1.44 -0.18
C GLU A 120 -16.82 -0.13 -0.22
N LYS A 121 -16.61 0.46 0.96
CA LYS A 121 -15.81 1.66 1.16
C LYS A 121 -14.77 1.39 2.24
N ARG A 122 -13.50 1.57 1.89
CA ARG A 122 -12.34 1.38 2.77
C ARG A 122 -11.56 2.69 2.87
N PHE A 123 -11.17 3.03 4.08
CA PHE A 123 -10.24 4.13 4.33
C PHE A 123 -8.81 3.60 4.27
N TRP A 124 -7.89 4.40 3.74
CA TRP A 124 -6.49 4.00 3.66
C TRP A 124 -5.91 3.86 5.05
N THR A 125 -6.19 4.82 5.94
CA THR A 125 -5.84 4.69 7.36
C THR A 125 -6.63 3.55 8.00
N PRO A 126 -5.96 2.61 8.67
CA PRO A 126 -6.65 1.61 9.47
C PRO A 126 -7.33 2.27 10.68
N VAL A 127 -8.50 1.78 11.06
CA VAL A 127 -9.24 2.23 12.24
C VAL A 127 -9.45 1.02 13.16
N PRO A 128 -8.76 0.92 14.31
CA PRO A 128 -7.84 1.89 14.91
C PRO A 128 -6.43 1.93 14.28
N ALA A 129 -5.82 3.12 14.26
CA ALA A 129 -4.58 3.42 13.53
C ALA A 129 -3.27 2.92 14.17
N LYS A 130 -3.23 1.70 14.74
CA LYS A 130 -2.11 1.30 15.62
C LYS A 130 -1.14 0.26 15.09
N HIS A 131 -1.53 -0.60 14.14
CA HIS A 131 -0.71 -1.77 13.81
C HIS A 131 -0.39 -1.94 12.32
N ASP A 132 -1.18 -1.32 11.44
CA ASP A 132 -1.04 -1.49 9.99
C ASP A 132 -0.66 -0.17 9.28
N LEU A 133 0.08 -0.30 8.18
CA LEU A 133 0.44 0.77 7.24
C LEU A 133 -0.79 1.24 6.43
N CYS A 134 -1.73 0.33 6.16
CA CYS A 134 -3.02 0.62 5.54
C CYS A 134 -4.07 -0.42 5.96
N ASP A 135 -5.36 -0.15 5.75
CA ASP A 135 -6.44 -1.14 6.00
C ASP A 135 -6.14 -2.47 5.25
N PRO A 136 -6.02 -3.62 5.95
CA PRO A 136 -5.73 -4.91 5.32
C PRO A 136 -6.73 -5.35 4.23
N GLY A 137 -7.98 -4.85 4.28
CA GLY A 137 -8.98 -5.04 3.24
C GLY A 137 -8.61 -4.38 1.91
N ILE A 138 -7.83 -3.30 1.94
CA ILE A 138 -7.32 -2.63 0.73
C ILE A 138 -6.32 -3.52 -0.01
N VAL A 139 -5.51 -4.32 0.69
CA VAL A 139 -4.50 -5.20 0.05
C VAL A 139 -5.14 -6.13 -0.98
N GLN A 140 -6.31 -6.70 -0.66
CA GLN A 140 -7.05 -7.53 -1.60
C GLN A 140 -7.38 -6.73 -2.87
N HIS A 141 -7.91 -5.52 -2.73
CA HIS A 141 -8.22 -4.67 -3.89
C HIS A 141 -6.97 -4.28 -4.68
N LEU A 142 -5.86 -3.97 -4.01
CA LEU A 142 -4.59 -3.63 -4.67
C LEU A 142 -4.04 -4.80 -5.49
N ILE A 143 -4.12 -6.03 -4.99
CA ILE A 143 -3.63 -7.22 -5.70
C ILE A 143 -4.57 -7.60 -6.87
N MET A 144 -5.88 -7.47 -6.66
CA MET A 144 -6.87 -7.87 -7.66
C MET A 144 -7.02 -6.86 -8.81
N SER A 145 -6.84 -5.57 -8.54
CA SER A 145 -6.89 -4.52 -9.55
C SER A 145 -5.58 -4.39 -10.33
N GLU A 146 -5.66 -4.07 -11.62
CA GLU A 146 -4.48 -3.72 -12.44
C GLU A 146 -4.18 -2.23 -12.43
N HIS A 147 -5.13 -1.39 -11.98
CA HIS A 147 -5.07 0.06 -12.15
C HIS A 147 -5.12 0.82 -10.81
N LEU A 148 -5.63 0.21 -9.75
CA LEU A 148 -5.90 0.88 -8.48
C LEU A 148 -4.62 1.47 -7.88
N PHE A 149 -3.59 0.64 -7.71
CA PHE A 149 -2.37 1.12 -7.06
C PHE A 149 -1.66 2.18 -7.89
N ALA A 150 -1.59 2.00 -9.22
CA ALA A 150 -1.06 3.02 -10.12
C ALA A 150 -1.82 4.35 -9.99
N THR A 151 -3.15 4.30 -9.94
CA THR A 151 -4.00 5.48 -9.78
C THR A 151 -3.77 6.17 -8.44
N VAL A 152 -3.61 5.42 -7.35
CA VAL A 152 -3.25 5.96 -6.03
C VAL A 152 -1.91 6.70 -6.11
N LEU A 153 -0.88 6.10 -6.71
CA LEU A 153 0.43 6.73 -6.84
C LEU A 153 0.40 7.98 -7.73
N GLU A 154 -0.38 7.97 -8.82
CA GLU A 154 -0.58 9.15 -9.66
C GLU A 154 -1.22 10.30 -8.89
N ILE A 155 -2.24 10.01 -8.07
CA ILE A 155 -2.90 11.01 -7.23
C ILE A 155 -1.94 11.57 -6.18
N ILE A 156 -1.16 10.71 -5.50
CA ILE A 156 -0.16 11.14 -4.52
C ILE A 156 0.89 12.06 -5.16
N ARG A 157 1.38 11.73 -6.36
CA ARG A 157 2.31 12.60 -7.09
C ARG A 157 1.66 13.90 -7.53
N ALA A 158 0.39 13.86 -7.94
CA ALA A 158 -0.37 15.07 -8.28
C ALA A 158 -0.55 16.01 -7.08
N MET A 159 -0.53 15.49 -5.85
CA MET A 159 -0.50 16.28 -4.62
C MET A 159 0.86 16.96 -4.34
N GLY A 160 1.86 16.72 -5.19
CA GLY A 160 3.23 17.18 -4.99
C GLY A 160 3.97 16.42 -3.89
N VAL A 161 3.51 15.23 -3.51
CA VAL A 161 4.20 14.37 -2.54
C VAL A 161 5.22 13.51 -3.28
N VAL A 162 6.44 13.49 -2.75
CA VAL A 162 7.52 12.62 -3.23
C VAL A 162 7.24 11.19 -2.77
N HIS A 163 7.08 10.27 -3.73
CA HIS A 163 6.96 8.84 -3.48
C HIS A 163 8.22 8.15 -3.99
N ASN A 164 9.05 7.64 -3.07
CA ASN A 164 10.34 7.02 -3.40
C ASN A 164 10.58 5.78 -2.50
N PRO A 165 9.93 4.64 -2.80
CA PRO A 165 10.08 3.43 -2.02
C PRO A 165 11.44 2.77 -2.25
N THR A 166 11.99 2.17 -1.20
CA THR A 166 13.12 1.24 -1.33
C THR A 166 12.64 0.00 -2.09
N LEU A 167 13.45 -0.48 -3.04
CA LEU A 167 13.13 -1.68 -3.82
C LEU A 167 14.19 -2.74 -3.56
N HIS A 168 13.72 -3.96 -3.33
CA HIS A 168 14.54 -5.14 -3.10
C HIS A 168 14.56 -6.01 -4.33
N LEU A 169 15.73 -6.54 -4.69
CA LEU A 169 15.91 -7.42 -5.85
C LEU A 169 15.82 -8.90 -5.44
N SER A 170 16.09 -9.20 -4.17
CA SER A 170 16.02 -10.54 -3.56
C SER A 170 15.43 -10.48 -2.15
N LEU A 171 15.13 -11.65 -1.55
CA LEU A 171 14.81 -11.71 -0.13
C LEU A 171 16.03 -11.45 0.75
N ASP A 172 17.24 -11.77 0.27
CA ASP A 172 18.47 -11.48 1.00
C ASP A 172 18.67 -9.96 1.18
N ASP A 173 18.34 -9.14 0.17
CA ASP A 173 18.37 -7.67 0.28
C ASP A 173 17.44 -7.18 1.40
N TRP A 174 16.22 -7.76 1.45
CA TRP A 174 15.24 -7.45 2.48
C TRP A 174 15.74 -7.83 3.88
N HIS A 175 16.24 -9.06 4.02
CA HIS A 175 16.79 -9.53 5.29
C HIS A 175 17.98 -8.68 5.71
N LEU A 176 18.88 -8.28 4.81
CA LEU A 176 20.01 -7.40 5.16
C LEU A 176 19.54 -6.04 5.70
N GLU A 177 18.48 -5.47 5.14
CA GLU A 177 17.92 -4.19 5.60
C GLU A 177 17.24 -4.31 6.98
N TYR A 178 16.49 -5.40 7.22
CA TYR A 178 15.65 -5.56 8.42
C TYR A 178 16.17 -6.58 9.45
N ALA A 179 17.32 -7.22 9.22
CA ALA A 179 17.91 -8.21 10.12
C ALA A 179 18.22 -7.62 11.49
N ARG A 180 18.70 -6.37 11.54
CA ARG A 180 19.08 -5.73 12.80
C ARG A 180 17.88 -5.49 13.72
N GLU A 181 16.74 -5.13 13.16
CA GLU A 181 15.50 -4.89 13.91
C GLU A 181 14.84 -6.19 14.35
N SER A 182 14.95 -7.25 13.54
CA SER A 182 14.42 -8.57 13.86
C SER A 182 15.17 -9.24 15.02
N ILE A 183 16.51 -9.10 15.07
CA ILE A 183 17.35 -9.66 16.14
C ILE A 183 17.12 -8.96 17.49
N THR A 184 16.96 -7.64 17.47
CA THR A 184 16.82 -6.85 18.71
C THR A 184 15.50 -7.18 19.44
N TYR A 185 14.43 -7.47 18.70
CA TYR A 185 13.14 -7.83 19.29
C TYR A 185 13.10 -9.24 19.88
N VAL A 186 13.89 -10.17 19.31
CA VAL A 186 14.04 -11.52 19.87
C VAL A 186 14.77 -11.45 21.21
N ASP A 187 15.81 -10.63 21.32
CA ASP A 187 16.55 -10.42 22.57
C ASP A 187 15.69 -9.75 23.66
N ASP A 188 14.77 -8.85 23.29
CA ASP A 188 13.83 -8.22 24.24
C ASP A 188 12.68 -9.14 24.69
N MET A 189 12.48 -10.30 24.03
CA MET A 189 11.47 -11.30 24.38
C MET A 189 11.98 -12.42 25.30
N PHE A 190 13.28 -12.43 25.63
CA PHE A 190 13.93 -13.40 26.54
C PHE A 190 14.57 -12.71 27.76
#